data_AF-A0A9Q9ENG0-F1
#
_entry.id   AF-A0A9Q9ENG0-F1
#
_cell.length_a   1.000
_cell.length_b   1.000
_cell.length_c   1.000
_cell.angle_alpha   90.00
_cell.angle_beta   90.00
_cell.angle_gamma   90.00
#
_symmetry.space_group_name_H-M   'P 1'
#
loop_
_entity.id
_entity.type
_entity.pdbx_description
1 polymer ?
#
loop_
_entity_poly.entity_id
_entity_poly.type
_entity_poly.pdbx_seq_one_letter_code
_entity_poly.pdbx_strand_id
1 'polypeptide(L)' 'MPPKGAARGTAIGGPRQPQRGGFARETYNWVTSSDNRSVVTSLAFFAGGVAFLSSSWSEILLPP' A
#
# COMPACT_ATOMS: atom_id res chain seq x y z
N MET A 1 -56.18 -1.92 17.43
CA MET A 1 -55.36 -2.73 18.35
C MET A 1 -53.89 -2.48 18.00
N PRO A 2 -53.00 -2.06 18.93
CA PRO A 2 -51.57 -2.02 18.67
C PRO A 2 -50.81 -2.98 19.61
N PRO A 3 -49.98 -3.89 19.11
CA PRO A 3 -48.83 -4.35 19.89
C PRO A 3 -47.67 -3.39 19.61
N LYS A 4 -47.47 -2.42 20.50
CA LYS A 4 -46.23 -1.62 20.55
C LYS A 4 -45.13 -2.51 21.14
N GLY A 5 -44.57 -3.37 20.29
CA GLY A 5 -43.41 -4.19 20.59
C GLY A 5 -42.17 -3.32 20.78
N ALA A 6 -41.74 -3.23 22.03
CA ALA A 6 -40.35 -3.27 22.47
C ALA A 6 -39.30 -2.51 21.63
N ALA A 7 -38.80 -1.43 22.24
CA ALA A 7 -37.38 -1.16 22.40
C ALA A 7 -36.43 -1.81 21.36
N ARG A 8 -36.02 -1.05 20.35
CA ARG A 8 -34.78 -1.29 19.62
C ARG A 8 -33.77 -0.19 19.94
N GLY A 9 -33.48 -0.04 21.23
CA GLY A 9 -32.14 0.38 21.64
C GLY A 9 -31.16 -0.73 21.27
N THR A 10 -29.91 -0.36 20.99
CA THR A 10 -28.74 -1.23 20.78
C THR A 10 -28.69 -2.08 19.50
N ALA A 11 -28.18 -1.46 18.44
CA ALA A 11 -27.09 -2.06 17.65
C ALA A 11 -26.01 -0.96 17.57
N ILE A 12 -25.26 -0.70 18.66
CA ILE A 12 -23.99 -1.39 18.98
C ILE A 12 -23.31 -1.88 17.71
N GLY A 13 -22.17 -1.27 17.43
CA GLY A 13 -21.33 -1.59 16.28
C GLY A 13 -21.11 -3.09 16.18
N GLY A 14 -21.72 -3.70 15.16
CA GLY A 14 -21.13 -4.90 14.58
C GLY A 14 -19.74 -4.52 14.07
N PRO A 15 -18.73 -5.42 14.14
CA PRO A 15 -17.45 -5.15 13.53
C PRO A 15 -17.74 -4.79 12.07
N ARG A 16 -17.52 -3.50 11.71
CA ARG A 16 -17.39 -3.11 10.32
C ARG A 16 -16.26 -4.00 9.83
N GLN A 17 -16.59 -5.05 9.07
CA GLN A 17 -15.60 -5.82 8.34
C GLN A 17 -14.68 -4.77 7.72
N PRO A 18 -13.37 -4.78 8.01
CA PRO A 18 -12.47 -3.85 7.37
C PRO A 18 -12.71 -4.06 5.89
N GLN A 19 -13.31 -3.04 5.27
CA GLN A 19 -13.60 -3.05 3.84
C GLN A 19 -12.22 -3.29 3.24
N ARG A 20 -11.96 -4.53 2.79
CA ARG A 20 -10.67 -4.95 2.25
C ARG A 20 -10.41 -3.97 1.13
N GLY A 21 -9.63 -2.94 1.44
CA GLY A 21 -9.36 -1.85 0.52
C GLY A 21 -8.80 -2.54 -0.71
N GLY A 22 -9.37 -2.26 -1.89
CA GLY A 22 -9.00 -3.00 -3.10
C GLY A 22 -7.47 -3.10 -3.22
N PHE A 23 -6.98 -4.22 -3.76
CA PHE A 23 -5.56 -4.61 -3.80
C PHE A 23 -4.58 -3.44 -4.02
N ALA A 24 -4.88 -2.54 -4.97
CA ALA A 24 -4.07 -1.34 -5.24
C ALA A 24 -3.85 -0.43 -4.01
N ARG A 25 -4.86 -0.26 -3.16
CA ARG A 25 -4.82 0.56 -1.95
C ARG A 25 -4.02 -0.12 -0.83
N GLU A 26 -4.09 -1.44 -0.76
CA GLU A 26 -3.32 -2.24 0.20
C GLU A 26 -1.85 -2.28 -0.20
N THR A 27 -1.54 -2.46 -1.49
CA THR A 27 -0.18 -2.34 -2.02
C THR A 27 0.37 -0.92 -1.83
N TYR A 28 -0.41 0.12 -2.10
CA TYR A 28 0.01 1.50 -1.88
C TYR A 28 0.37 1.72 -0.41
N ASN A 29 -0.52 1.34 0.52
CA ASN A 29 -0.27 1.43 1.96
C ASN A 29 0.97 0.65 2.38
N TRP A 30 1.21 -0.51 1.78
CA TRP A 30 2.40 -1.31 2.03
C TRP A 30 3.68 -0.59 1.55
N VAL A 31 3.70 -0.03 0.33
CA VAL A 31 4.87 0.68 -0.22
C VAL A 31 5.14 1.99 0.53
N THR A 32 4.11 2.71 0.97
CA THR A 32 4.27 3.96 1.75
C THR A 32 4.43 3.73 3.26
N SER A 33 4.36 2.48 3.74
CA SER A 33 4.54 2.17 5.17
C SER A 33 5.98 2.45 5.61
N SER A 34 6.14 3.04 6.80
CA SER A 34 7.45 3.27 7.42
C SER A 34 8.20 1.97 7.70
N ASP A 35 7.48 0.89 7.98
CA ASP A 35 8.08 -0.42 8.30
C ASP A 35 8.77 -1.04 7.08
N ASN A 36 8.28 -0.73 5.88
CA ASN A 36 8.81 -1.25 4.63
C ASN A 36 9.83 -0.31 3.99
N ARG A 37 10.10 0.85 4.61
CA ARG A 37 10.93 1.91 4.04
C ARG A 37 12.30 1.41 3.62
N SER A 38 12.95 0.56 4.43
CA SER A 38 14.26 -0.01 4.10
C SER A 38 14.20 -0.86 2.83
N VAL A 39 13.20 -1.73 2.71
CA VAL A 39 13.00 -2.63 1.56
C VAL A 39 12.66 -1.83 0.30
N VAL A 40 11.77 -0.85 0.41
CA VAL A 40 11.39 0.00 -0.72
C VAL A 40 12.59 0.84 -1.19
N THR A 41 13.37 1.37 -0.26
CA THR A 41 14.57 2.16 -0.57
C THR A 41 15.63 1.30 -1.25
N SER A 42 15.93 0.10 -0.72
CA SER A 42 16.93 -0.79 -1.31
C SER A 42 16.51 -1.26 -2.70
N LEU A 43 15.24 -1.61 -2.89
CA LEU A 43 14.70 -1.98 -4.20
C LEU A 43 14.77 -0.82 -5.20
N ALA A 44 14.44 0.40 -4.75
CA ALA A 44 14.52 1.60 -5.59
C ALA A 44 15.95 1.88 -6.05
N PHE A 45 16.94 1.81 -5.16
CA PHE A 45 18.36 2.00 -5.52
C PHE A 45 18.88 0.88 -6.40
N PHE A 46 18.52 -0.37 -6.11
CA PHE A 46 18.94 -1.51 -6.92
C PHE A 46 18.38 -1.41 -8.34
N ALA A 47 17.07 -1.28 -8.49
CA ALA A 47 16.42 -1.16 -9.79
C ALA A 47 16.89 0.11 -10.53
N GLY A 48 17.05 1.22 -9.81
CA GLY A 48 17.60 2.46 -10.37
C GLY A 48 19.03 2.30 -10.88
N GLY A 49 19.89 1.62 -10.13
CA GLY A 49 21.27 1.33 -10.56
C GLY A 49 21.34 0.38 -11.76
N VAL A 50 20.53 -0.69 -11.76
CA VAL A 50 20.43 -1.62 -12.89
C VAL A 50 19.90 -0.90 -14.14
N ALA A 51 18.85 -0.10 -14.00
CA ALA A 51 18.29 0.67 -15.10
C ALA A 51 19.27 1.72 -15.63
N PHE A 52 20.01 2.38 -14.74
CA PHE A 52 21.06 3.33 -15.12
C PHE A 52 22.20 2.65 -15.89
N LEU A 53 22.70 1.52 -15.41
CA LEU A 53 23.77 0.77 -16.07
C LEU A 53 23.33 0.19 -17.42
N SER A 54 22.08 -0.27 -17.50
CA SER A 54 21.47 -0.79 -18.73
C SER A 54 21.04 0.29 -19.72
N SER A 55 21.05 1.56 -19.31
CA SER A 55 20.69 2.71 -20.13
C SER A 55 21.92 3.21 -20.90
N SER A 56 21.71 3.91 -22.02
CA SER A 56 22.78 4.63 -22.73
C SER A 56 23.50 5.68 -21.87
N TRP A 57 22.97 5.98 -20.69
CA TRP A 57 23.65 6.81 -19.68
C TRP A 57 24.89 6.13 -19.10
N SER A 58 25.04 4.81 -19.20
CA SER A 58 26.25 4.13 -18.77
C SER A 58 27.44 4.37 -19.70
N GLU A 59 27.19 4.72 -20.97
CA GLU A 59 28.26 5.07 -21.90
C GLU A 59 29.03 6.33 -21.48
N ILE A 60 28.42 7.21 -20.66
CA ILE A 60 29.14 8.37 -20.08
C ILE A 60 30.24 7.96 -19.10
N LEU A 61 30.16 6.75 -18.54
CA LEU A 61 31.16 6.20 -17.62
C LEU A 61 32.29 5.48 -18.37
N LEU A 62 32.10 5.17 -19.65
CA LEU A 62 33.14 4.59 -20.48
C LEU A 62 34.04 5.72 -21.01
N PRO A 63 35.37 5.63 -20.81
CA PRO A 63 36.30 6.52 -21.47
C PRO A 63 36.20 6.34 -23.00
N PRO A 64 36.48 7.40 -23.78
CA PRO A 64 36.36 7.37 -25.24
C PRO A 64 37.31 6.36 -25.90
#